data_AF-A0A820N2N7-F1
#
_entry.id   AF-A0A820N2N7-F1
#
_cell.length_a   1.000
_cell.length_b   1.000
_cell.length_c   1.000
_cell.angle_alpha   90.00
_cell.angle_beta   90.00
_cell.angle_gamma   90.00
#
_symmetry.space_group_name_H-M   'P 1'
#
loop_
_entity.id
_entity.type
_entity.pdbx_description
1 polymer ?
#
loop_
_entity_poly.entity_id
_entity_poly.type
_entity_poly.pdbx_seq_one_letter_code
_entity_poly.pdbx_strand_id
1 'polypeptide(L)'
;MDRIYDNTLEIFAAQNIYVELLWKYLLSRFPSEVHVVKFYNKLIQDLMFTQRVCFMTESHINNRPHEIQRMEPLIQSMWPTSIGLNNADDTDIHIKQFS
;
A
#
# COMPACT_ATOMS: atom_id res chain seq x y z
N MET A 1 -21.82 6.67 18.37
CA MET A 1 -22.15 5.23 18.48
C MET A 1 -21.75 4.59 17.16
N ASP A 2 -20.50 4.14 17.07
CA ASP A 2 -20.02 3.41 15.89
C ASP A 2 -20.71 2.05 15.86
N ARG A 3 -21.62 1.87 14.90
CA ARG A 3 -22.21 0.55 14.63
C ARG A 3 -21.16 -0.29 13.93
N ILE A 4 -20.56 -1.22 14.66
CA ILE A 4 -19.79 -2.31 14.07
C ILE A 4 -20.78 -3.13 13.24
N TYR A 5 -20.73 -2.98 11.92
CA TYR A 5 -21.55 -3.72 10.98
C TYR A 5 -20.93 -5.12 10.83
N ASP A 6 -21.54 -6.12 11.47
CA ASP A 6 -21.08 -7.52 11.38
C ASP A 6 -21.61 -8.18 10.10
N ASN A 7 -21.11 -7.72 8.95
CA ASN A 7 -21.42 -8.28 7.62
C ASN A 7 -20.59 -9.52 7.28
N THR A 8 -19.97 -10.14 8.27
CA THR A 8 -19.06 -11.27 8.10
C THR A 8 -19.72 -12.43 7.33
N LEU A 9 -20.99 -12.74 7.62
CA LEU A 9 -21.75 -13.78 6.93
C LEU A 9 -22.02 -13.46 5.46
N GLU A 10 -22.39 -12.21 5.16
CA GLU A 10 -22.65 -11.78 3.77
C GLU A 10 -21.36 -11.79 2.95
N ILE A 11 -20.24 -11.40 3.56
CA ILE A 11 -18.91 -11.45 2.95
C ILE A 11 -18.54 -12.89 2.61
N PHE A 12 -18.70 -13.83 3.55
CA PHE A 12 -18.43 -15.25 3.29
C PHE A 12 -19.36 -15.84 2.23
N ALA A 13 -20.64 -15.46 2.25
CA ALA A 13 -21.60 -15.91 1.23
C ALA A 13 -21.20 -15.44 -0.17
N ALA A 14 -20.83 -14.16 -0.33
CA ALA A 14 -20.37 -13.61 -1.61
C ALA A 14 -19.05 -14.27 -2.08
N GLN A 15 -18.11 -14.51 -1.16
CA GLN A 15 -16.86 -15.22 -1.47
C GLN A 15 -17.10 -16.65 -1.96
N ASN A 16 -18.01 -17.39 -1.33
CA ASN A 16 -18.36 -18.74 -1.74
C ASN A 16 -18.97 -18.76 -3.16
N ILE A 17 -19.85 -17.82 -3.47
CA ILE A 17 -20.42 -17.66 -4.82
C ILE A 17 -19.30 -17.41 -5.85
N TYR A 18 -18.34 -16.54 -5.52
CA TYR A 18 -17.23 -16.24 -6.42
C TYR A 18 -16.36 -17.47 -6.69
N VAL A 19 -16.03 -18.25 -5.65
CA VAL A 19 -15.26 -19.50 -5.79
C VAL A 19 -16.01 -20.51 -6.65
N GLU A 20 -17.32 -20.64 -6.48
CA GLU A 20 -18.15 -21.56 -7.28
C GLU A 20 -18.20 -21.14 -8.76
N LEU A 21 -18.38 -19.84 -9.04
CA LEU A 21 -18.38 -19.32 -10.40
C LEU A 21 -17.02 -19.49 -11.08
N LEU A 22 -15.94 -19.23 -10.35
CA LEU A 22 -14.58 -19.46 -10.84
C LEU A 22 -14.36 -20.95 -11.17
N TRP A 23 -14.84 -21.85 -10.33
CA TRP A 23 -14.73 -23.29 -10.54
C TRP A 23 -15.45 -23.71 -11.82
N LYS A 24 -16.71 -23.29 -11.98
CA LYS A 24 -17.52 -23.55 -13.19
C LYS A 24 -16.88 -22.96 -14.44
N TYR A 25 -16.34 -21.75 -14.36
CA TYR A 25 -15.64 -21.11 -15.46
C TYR A 25 -14.41 -21.93 -15.89
N LEU A 26 -13.59 -22.38 -14.94
CA LEU A 26 -12.39 -23.16 -15.24
C LEU A 26 -12.75 -24.53 -15.81
N LEU A 27 -13.77 -25.22 -15.29
CA LEU A 27 -14.27 -26.46 -15.88
C LEU A 27 -14.70 -26.28 -17.34
N SER A 28 -15.28 -25.13 -17.69
CA SER A 28 -15.66 -24.84 -19.09
C SER A 28 -14.47 -24.58 -20.03
N ARG A 29 -13.30 -24.24 -19.48
CA ARG A 29 -12.10 -23.83 -20.23
C ARG A 29 -11.03 -24.90 -20.32
N PHE A 30 -10.96 -25.78 -19.34
CA PHE A 30 -9.98 -26.84 -19.28
C PHE A 30 -10.57 -28.17 -19.76
N PRO A 31 -9.78 -29.00 -20.47
CA PRO A 31 -10.26 -30.28 -21.01
C PRO A 31 -10.44 -31.37 -19.94
N SER A 32 -9.97 -31.15 -18.72
CA SER A 32 -10.04 -32.13 -17.63
C SER A 32 -9.97 -31.44 -16.27
N GLU A 33 -10.71 -31.97 -15.30
CA GLU A 33 -10.73 -31.49 -13.91
C GLU A 33 -9.34 -31.49 -13.26
N VAL A 34 -8.46 -32.42 -13.65
CA VAL A 34 -7.08 -32.49 -13.13
C VAL A 34 -6.32 -31.19 -13.39
N HIS A 35 -6.55 -30.56 -14.54
CA HIS A 35 -5.92 -29.28 -14.86
C HIS A 35 -6.51 -28.13 -14.05
N VAL A 36 -7.83 -28.16 -13.79
CA VAL A 36 -8.51 -27.18 -12.94
C VAL A 36 -7.98 -27.25 -11.51
N VAL A 37 -7.83 -28.45 -10.95
CA VAL A 37 -7.26 -28.65 -9.61
C VAL A 37 -5.81 -28.15 -9.54
N LYS A 38 -4.98 -28.45 -10.54
CA LYS A 38 -3.61 -27.92 -10.62
C LYS A 38 -3.59 -26.39 -10.65
N PHE A 39 -4.48 -25.79 -11.44
CA PHE A 39 -4.63 -24.34 -11.52
C PHE A 39 -5.02 -23.74 -10.16
N TYR A 40 -6.03 -24.30 -9.49
CA TYR A 40 -6.46 -23.85 -8.17
C TYR A 40 -5.34 -23.95 -7.13
N ASN A 41 -4.62 -25.07 -7.09
CA ASN A 41 -3.50 -25.24 -6.17
C ASN A 41 -2.43 -24.16 -6.38
N LYS A 42 -2.13 -23.83 -7.65
CA LYS A 42 -1.19 -22.78 -7.97
C LYS A 42 -1.70 -21.39 -7.56
N LEU A 43 -2.98 -21.11 -7.82
CA LEU A 43 -3.63 -19.86 -7.43
C LEU A 43 -3.59 -19.63 -5.90
N ILE A 44 -3.89 -20.67 -5.11
CA ILE A 44 -3.83 -20.58 -3.65
C ILE A 44 -2.38 -20.36 -3.15
N GLN A 45 -1.40 -21.05 -3.75
CA GLN A 45 0.01 -20.82 -3.42
C GLN A 45 0.43 -19.38 -3.69
N ASP A 46 0.04 -18.82 -4.83
CA ASP A 46 0.39 -17.45 -5.21
C ASP A 46 -0.30 -16.43 -4.28
N LEU A 47 -1.57 -16.64 -3.91
CA LEU A 47 -2.27 -15.84 -2.90
C LEU A 47 -1.56 -15.82 -1.54
N MET A 48 -1.18 -17.00 -1.04
CA MET A 48 -0.45 -17.12 0.24
C MET A 48 0.92 -16.45 0.17
N PHE A 49 1.60 -16.55 -0.97
CA PHE A 49 2.86 -15.85 -1.19
C PHE A 49 2.68 -14.33 -1.13
N THR A 50 1.71 -13.78 -1.84
CA THR A 50 1.41 -12.34 -1.83
C THR A 50 1.06 -11.85 -0.42
N GLN A 51 0.21 -12.59 0.30
CA GLN A 51 -0.15 -12.24 1.68
C GLN A 51 1.08 -12.20 2.60
N ARG A 52 2.00 -13.18 2.46
CA ARG A 52 3.25 -13.20 3.22
C ARG A 52 4.12 -11.98 2.89
N VAL A 53 4.25 -11.62 1.62
CA VAL A 53 5.00 -10.43 1.20
C VAL A 53 4.40 -9.17 1.82
N CYS A 54 3.08 -8.99 1.72
CA CYS A 54 2.39 -7.85 2.35
C CYS A 54 2.69 -7.77 3.85
N PHE A 55 2.56 -8.88 4.58
CA PHE A 55 2.85 -8.92 6.01
C PHE A 55 4.31 -8.57 6.33
N MET A 56 5.27 -9.09 5.54
CA MET A 56 6.68 -8.75 5.72
C MET A 56 6.94 -7.27 5.45
N THR A 57 6.35 -6.70 4.39
CA THR A 57 6.46 -5.28 4.07
C THR A 57 5.88 -4.40 5.17
N GLU A 58 4.68 -4.69 5.64
CA GLU A 58 4.05 -3.97 6.75
C GLU A 58 4.87 -4.08 8.04
N SER A 59 5.37 -5.27 8.36
CA SER A 59 6.28 -5.49 9.49
C SER A 59 7.55 -4.65 9.37
N HIS A 60 8.15 -4.59 8.19
CA HIS A 60 9.34 -3.75 7.96
C HIS A 60 9.05 -2.25 8.12
N ILE A 61 7.91 -1.77 7.62
CA ILE A 61 7.47 -0.37 7.76
C ILE A 61 7.22 -0.05 9.24
N ASN A 62 6.44 -0.89 9.92
CA ASN A 62 5.99 -0.62 11.29
C ASN A 62 7.10 -0.80 12.34
N ASN A 63 8.07 -1.68 12.11
CA ASN A 63 9.18 -1.91 13.04
C ASN A 63 10.33 -0.92 12.89
N ARG A 64 10.30 -0.05 11.88
CA ARG A 64 11.36 0.94 11.61
C ARG A 64 10.81 2.35 11.37
N PRO A 65 9.95 2.88 12.26
CA PRO A 65 9.25 4.16 12.03
C PRO A 65 10.20 5.36 11.89
N HIS A 66 11.42 5.24 12.45
CA HIS A 66 12.43 6.30 12.39
C HIS A 66 13.45 6.13 11.26
N GLU A 67 13.40 5.07 10.45
CA GLU A 67 14.39 4.91 9.37
C GLU A 67 14.21 5.95 8.26
N ILE A 68 12.97 6.33 7.92
CA ILE A 68 12.72 7.41 6.96
C ILE A 68 13.32 8.73 7.48
N GLN A 69 13.10 9.05 8.75
CA GLN A 69 13.65 10.25 9.40
C GLN A 69 15.18 10.23 9.49
N ARG A 70 15.79 9.04 9.65
CA ARG A 70 17.25 8.86 9.63
C ARG A 70 17.85 8.91 8.24
N MET A 71 17.07 8.59 7.20
CA MET A 71 17.49 8.67 5.80
C MET A 71 17.27 10.06 5.19
N GLU A 72 16.45 10.92 5.82
CA GLU A 72 16.22 12.32 5.46
C GLU A 72 17.51 13.10 5.09
N PRO A 73 18.57 13.15 5.93
CA PRO A 73 19.82 13.85 5.57
C PRO A 73 20.56 13.23 4.38
N LEU A 74 20.39 11.92 4.14
CA LEU A 74 20.97 11.22 2.99
C LEU A 74 20.19 11.52 1.70
N ILE A 75 18.86 11.63 1.80
CA ILE A 75 17.99 12.00 0.68
C ILE A 75 18.22 13.46 0.29
N GLN A 76 18.35 14.36 1.27
CA GLN A 76 18.67 15.77 1.07
C GLN A 76 20.06 16.00 0.44
N SER A 77 21.02 15.09 0.66
CA SER A 77 22.34 15.19 0.03
C SER A 77 22.36 14.67 -1.42
N MET A 78 21.47 13.74 -1.77
CA MET A 78 21.32 13.22 -3.15
C MET A 78 20.53 14.16 -4.06
N TRP A 79 19.56 14.89 -3.52
CA TRP A 79 18.89 16.00 -4.19
C TRP A 79 18.98 17.23 -3.29
N PRO A 80 20.07 18.00 -3.39
CA PRO A 80 20.18 19.26 -2.66
C PRO A 80 19.11 20.20 -3.21
N THR A 81 17.94 20.20 -2.57
CA THR A 81 16.90 21.18 -2.83
C THR A 81 17.52 22.52 -2.48
N SER A 82 17.85 23.30 -3.50
CA SER A 82 18.33 24.66 -3.37
C SER A 82 17.21 25.51 -2.76
N ILE A 83 17.05 25.48 -1.45
CA ILE A 83 16.23 26.42 -0.68
C ILE A 83 17.18 27.12 0.29
N GLY A 84 18.16 27.81 -0.31
CA GLY A 84 18.89 28.92 0.28
C GLY A 84 18.40 30.20 -0.40
N LEU A 85 17.13 30.53 -0.22
CA LEU A 85 16.53 31.79 -0.66
C LEU A 85 15.70 32.37 0.48
N ASN A 86 16.27 32.33 1.68
CA ASN A 86 15.89 33.19 2.80
C ASN A 86 17.21 33.69 3.40
N ASN A 87 17.38 35.02 3.39
CA ASN A 87 18.45 35.79 4.06
C ASN A 87 19.63 36.18 3.16
N ALA A 88 19.41 37.13 2.25
CA ALA A 88 20.35 38.21 1.95
C ALA A 88 19.65 39.29 1.11
N ASP A 89 18.99 40.25 1.78
CA ASP A 89 19.16 41.67 1.44
C ASP A 89 18.60 42.53 2.58
N ASP A 90 19.51 42.91 3.48
CA ASP A 90 19.43 44.15 4.23
C ASP A 90 19.47 45.32 3.23
N THR A 91 18.38 46.06 3.10
CA THR A 91 18.46 47.50 2.83
C THR A 91 17.43 48.24 3.68
N ASP A 92 17.93 48.61 4.85
CA ASP A 92 17.67 49.86 5.56
C ASP A 92 17.20 51.00 4.63
N ILE A 93 15.90 51.28 4.58
CA ILE A 93 15.36 52.58 4.14
C ILE A 93 14.24 53.01 5.10
N HIS A 94 14.64 53.86 6.04
CA HIS A 94 13.78 54.85 6.68
C HIS A 94 12.86 55.55 5.66
N ILE A 95 11.55 55.31 5.74
CA ILE A 95 10.54 56.31 5.33
C ILE A 95 9.54 56.44 6.48
N LYS A 96 9.72 57.52 7.24
CA LYS A 96 8.68 58.13 8.07
C LYS A 96 7.49 58.48 7.16
N GLN A 97 6.28 58.09 7.55
CA GLN A 97 5.07 58.92 7.42
C GLN A 97 3.90 58.16 8.06
N PHE A 98 3.58 58.47 9.31
CA PHE A 98 2.21 58.71 9.77
C PHE A 98 2.26 59.38 11.16
N SER A 99 1.77 60.62 11.19
CA SER A 99 1.56 61.55 12.32
C SER A 99 2.79 62.18 12.98
#